data_AF-A0A7W0UCQ9-F1
#
_entry.id   AF-A0A7W0UCQ9-F1
#
_cell.length_a   1.000
_cell.length_b   1.000
_cell.length_c   1.000
_cell.angle_alpha   90.00
_cell.angle_beta   90.00
_cell.angle_gamma   90.00
#
_symmetry.space_group_name_H-M   'P 1'
#
loop_
_entity.id
_entity.type
_entity.pdbx_description
1 polymer ?
#
loop_
_entity_poly.entity_id
_entity_poly.type
_entity_poly.pdbx_seq_one_letter_code
_entity_poly.pdbx_strand_id
1 'polypeptide(L)'
;MSRSCARGFDGDRLAHDVAVVKFPRDSFAGVAPIELPRARLLDRLQGHRSFRLVGYGADPERGDGAPVFVVEGYRQTRTTSFAALTHRQLQLEGGLCFGDSGSPQLLGDTNVAVALFSDHGGQCNGSFVSQRLDTRSERWFLARFVPLP
;
A
#
# COMPACT_ATOMS: atom_id res chain seq x y z
N MET A 1 26.52 21.65 -12.47
CA MET A 1 25.12 21.31 -12.82
C MET A 1 24.81 19.91 -12.30
N SER A 2 24.45 19.79 -11.02
CA SER A 2 24.00 18.52 -10.43
C SER A 2 22.48 18.50 -10.49
N ARG A 3 21.92 17.69 -11.41
CA ARG A 3 20.47 17.45 -11.42
C ARG A 3 20.16 16.51 -10.26
N SER A 4 19.63 17.10 -9.19
CA SER A 4 18.99 16.37 -8.10
C SER A 4 18.00 15.35 -8.67
N CYS A 5 18.20 14.08 -8.36
CA CYS A 5 17.21 13.02 -8.57
C CYS A 5 16.14 13.11 -7.49
N ALA A 6 15.40 14.23 -7.44
CA ALA A 6 14.05 14.16 -6.92
C ALA A 6 13.29 13.28 -7.92
N ARG A 7 13.14 11.98 -7.62
CA ARG A 7 12.20 11.10 -8.32
C ARG A 7 10.81 11.62 -7.98
N GLY A 8 10.44 12.71 -8.65
CA GLY A 8 9.10 13.26 -8.62
C GLY A 8 8.14 12.19 -9.08
N PHE A 9 7.01 12.15 -8.39
CA PHE A 9 5.84 11.37 -8.68
C PHE A 9 5.55 11.32 -10.20
N ASP A 10 5.70 10.14 -10.79
CA ASP A 10 5.12 9.82 -12.09
C ASP A 10 3.90 8.94 -11.80
N GLY A 11 2.71 9.56 -11.79
CA GLY A 11 1.45 8.90 -11.42
C GLY A 11 0.98 7.80 -12.37
N ASP A 12 1.71 7.57 -13.45
CA ASP A 12 1.46 6.50 -14.41
C ASP A 12 2.53 5.40 -14.34
N ARG A 13 3.69 5.68 -13.72
CA ARG A 13 4.71 4.66 -13.46
C ARG A 13 4.21 3.75 -12.33
N LEU A 14 4.26 2.43 -12.56
CA LEU A 14 3.71 1.40 -11.67
C LEU A 14 2.17 1.47 -11.51
N ALA A 15 1.47 2.01 -12.50
CA ALA A 15 0.02 1.82 -12.58
C ALA A 15 -0.34 0.34 -12.78
N HIS A 16 -1.48 -0.07 -12.24
CA HIS A 16 -2.00 -1.43 -12.30
C HIS A 16 -1.09 -2.48 -11.64
N ASP A 17 -0.34 -2.07 -10.62
CA ASP A 17 0.53 -2.96 -9.83
C ASP A 17 -0.29 -3.78 -8.82
N VAL A 18 -1.08 -4.71 -9.37
CA VAL A 18 -1.93 -5.63 -8.63
C VAL A 18 -1.92 -6.99 -9.31
N ALA A 19 -1.83 -8.05 -8.51
CA ALA A 19 -1.90 -9.43 -8.97
C ALA A 19 -2.88 -10.23 -8.11
N VAL A 20 -3.42 -11.31 -8.68
CA VAL A 20 -4.24 -12.27 -7.95
C VAL A 20 -3.56 -13.63 -7.97
N VAL A 21 -3.27 -14.16 -6.78
CA VAL A 21 -2.81 -15.53 -6.60
C VAL A 21 -3.99 -16.38 -6.18
N LYS A 22 -4.29 -17.43 -6.96
CA LYS A 22 -5.40 -18.34 -6.68
C LYS A 22 -4.89 -19.57 -5.94
N PHE A 23 -5.51 -19.84 -4.81
CA PHE A 23 -5.28 -21.06 -4.02
C PHE A 23 -6.45 -22.03 -4.22
N PRO A 24 -6.24 -23.35 -3.99
CA PRO A 24 -7.33 -24.30 -3.90
C PRO A 24 -8.41 -23.84 -2.92
N ARG A 25 -9.64 -24.28 -3.15
CA ARG A 25 -10.76 -23.99 -2.24
C ARG A 25 -10.40 -24.43 -0.82
N ASP A 26 -10.85 -23.65 0.16
CA ASP A 26 -10.68 -23.91 1.60
C ASP A 26 -9.23 -23.89 2.12
N SER A 27 -8.26 -23.44 1.30
CA SER A 27 -6.84 -23.29 1.72
C SER A 27 -6.65 -22.39 2.95
N PHE A 28 -7.57 -21.45 3.17
CA PHE A 28 -7.58 -20.52 4.31
C PHE A 28 -8.87 -20.62 5.12
N ALA A 29 -9.45 -21.82 5.25
CA ALA A 29 -10.67 -22.03 6.04
C ALA A 29 -10.50 -21.50 7.48
N GLY A 30 -11.49 -20.75 7.96
CA GLY A 30 -11.46 -20.13 9.29
C GLY A 30 -10.68 -18.80 9.37
N VAL A 31 -10.06 -18.35 8.29
CA VAL A 31 -9.43 -17.02 8.21
C VAL A 31 -10.41 -16.01 7.62
N ALA A 32 -10.69 -14.94 8.37
CA ALA A 32 -11.49 -13.84 7.86
C ALA A 32 -10.70 -13.05 6.79
N PRO A 33 -11.22 -12.90 5.56
CA PRO A 33 -10.57 -12.11 4.53
C PRO A 33 -10.66 -10.61 4.85
N ILE A 34 -9.75 -9.83 4.26
CA ILE A 34 -9.92 -8.37 4.18
C ILE A 34 -11.16 -8.02 3.34
N GLU A 35 -11.74 -6.86 3.61
CA GLU A 35 -12.79 -6.29 2.77
C GLU A 35 -12.18 -5.43 1.65
N LEU A 36 -12.79 -5.50 0.46
CA LEU A 36 -12.42 -4.63 -0.66
C LEU A 36 -13.23 -3.33 -0.62
N PRO A 37 -12.67 -2.21 -1.11
CA PRO A 37 -13.33 -0.91 -1.00
C PRO A 37 -14.43 -0.79 -2.04
N ARG A 38 -15.54 -0.13 -1.69
CA ARG A 38 -16.57 0.28 -2.67
C ARG A 38 -15.96 1.15 -3.76
N ALA A 39 -16.57 1.16 -4.93
CA ALA A 39 -16.12 2.00 -6.04
C ALA A 39 -15.99 3.48 -5.62
N ARG A 40 -14.86 4.09 -6.01
CA ARG A 40 -14.55 5.50 -5.79
C ARG A 40 -14.62 5.93 -4.31
N LEU A 41 -14.32 5.02 -3.39
CA LEU A 41 -14.29 5.32 -1.96
C LEU A 41 -13.28 6.43 -1.65
N LEU A 42 -12.08 6.36 -2.21
CA LEU A 42 -11.01 7.32 -1.96
C LEU A 42 -11.32 8.70 -2.55
N ASP A 43 -12.06 8.77 -3.66
CA ASP A 43 -12.51 10.05 -4.26
C ASP A 43 -13.44 10.84 -3.34
N ARG A 44 -14.15 10.14 -2.44
CA ARG A 44 -15.11 10.75 -1.50
C ARG A 44 -14.49 11.07 -0.15
N LEU A 45 -13.22 10.70 0.08
CA LEU A 45 -12.56 11.00 1.34
C LEU A 45 -12.25 12.49 1.42
N GLN A 46 -12.87 13.15 2.39
CA GLN A 46 -12.47 14.49 2.84
C GLN A 46 -11.40 14.33 3.94
N GLY A 47 -10.45 15.28 4.03
CA GLY A 47 -9.16 15.17 4.73
C GLY A 47 -9.13 14.61 6.17
N HIS A 48 -7.90 14.44 6.68
CA HIS A 48 -7.54 13.82 7.97
C HIS A 48 -8.15 12.43 8.18
N ARG A 49 -7.61 11.43 7.48
CA ARG A 49 -7.86 10.01 7.77
C ARG A 49 -6.54 9.31 8.06
N SER A 50 -6.60 8.44 9.07
CA SER A 50 -5.53 7.50 9.38
C SER A 50 -5.67 6.27 8.50
N PHE A 51 -4.54 5.63 8.25
CA PHE A 51 -4.47 4.34 7.56
C PHE A 51 -3.62 3.40 8.41
N ARG A 52 -4.04 2.13 8.52
CA ARG A 52 -3.24 1.10 9.18
C ARG A 52 -2.41 0.38 8.14
N LEU A 53 -1.11 0.34 8.39
CA LEU A 53 -0.12 -0.43 7.69
C LEU A 53 0.08 -1.75 8.44
N VAL A 54 0.22 -2.84 7.69
CA VAL A 54 0.53 -4.16 8.22
C VAL A 54 1.56 -4.81 7.32
N GLY A 55 2.68 -5.25 7.88
CA GLY A 55 3.82 -5.71 7.09
C GLY A 55 4.73 -6.65 7.85
N TYR A 56 5.71 -7.19 7.13
CA TYR A 56 6.81 -8.01 7.64
C TYR A 56 8.14 -7.58 6.98
N GLY A 57 8.13 -6.43 6.29
CA GLY A 57 9.30 -5.86 5.64
C GLY A 57 10.35 -5.38 6.62
N ALA A 58 11.40 -4.79 6.08
CA ALA A 58 12.54 -4.33 6.85
C ALA A 58 12.29 -2.95 7.46
N ASP A 59 12.81 -2.70 8.67
CA ASP A 59 12.87 -1.36 9.23
C ASP A 59 14.26 -0.74 9.01
N PRO A 60 14.33 0.54 8.59
CA PRO A 60 15.60 1.25 8.48
C PRO A 60 16.08 1.73 9.86
N GLU A 61 17.12 1.09 10.38
CA GLU A 61 17.87 1.59 11.53
C GLU A 61 18.89 2.64 11.09
N ARG A 62 18.89 3.80 11.75
CA ARG A 62 19.72 4.96 11.38
C ARG A 62 20.72 5.26 12.48
N GLY A 63 21.99 5.39 12.09
CA GLY A 63 23.09 5.90 12.91
C GLY A 63 23.93 6.91 12.11
N ASP A 64 25.21 7.06 12.44
CA ASP A 64 26.11 8.04 11.79
C ASP A 64 26.53 7.67 10.35
N GLY A 65 25.90 6.66 9.74
CA GLY A 65 26.23 6.14 8.41
C GLY A 65 25.00 5.77 7.58
N ALA A 66 25.21 4.95 6.54
CA ALA A 66 24.11 4.41 5.75
C ALA A 66 23.16 3.59 6.65
N PRO A 67 21.84 3.64 6.41
CA PRO A 67 20.91 2.87 7.21
C PRO A 67 21.13 1.37 7.04
N VAL A 68 20.97 0.66 8.15
CA VAL A 68 20.90 -0.81 8.16
C VAL A 68 19.42 -1.18 8.06
N PHE A 69 19.09 -2.14 7.21
CA PHE A 69 17.72 -2.61 7.04
C PHE A 69 17.55 -3.94 7.78
N VAL A 70 16.73 -3.94 8.82
CA VAL A 70 16.54 -5.09 9.71
C VAL A 70 15.19 -5.73 9.42
N VAL A 71 15.20 -7.04 9.15
CA VAL A 71 13.97 -7.84 9.02
C VAL A 71 13.71 -8.52 10.35
N GLU A 72 12.72 -8.01 11.07
CA GLU A 72 12.36 -8.44 12.42
C GLU A 72 11.77 -9.87 12.49
N GLY A 73 11.20 -10.35 11.38
CA GLY A 73 10.62 -11.70 11.28
C GLY A 73 9.26 -11.87 11.94
N TYR A 74 8.66 -10.82 12.50
CA TYR A 74 7.29 -10.80 13.02
C TYR A 74 6.44 -9.72 12.35
N ARG A 75 5.12 -9.80 12.56
CA ARG A 75 4.17 -8.84 11.99
C ARG A 75 4.34 -7.48 12.65
N GLN A 76 4.51 -6.46 11.83
CA GLN A 76 4.54 -5.08 12.27
C GLN A 76 3.30 -4.34 11.83
N THR A 77 2.92 -3.34 12.60
CA THR A 77 1.80 -2.45 12.27
C THR A 77 2.15 -1.02 12.57
N ARG A 78 1.67 -0.10 11.75
CA ARG A 78 1.85 1.33 11.96
C ARG A 78 0.62 2.09 11.50
N THR A 79 0.30 3.17 12.19
CA THR A 79 -0.68 4.13 11.71
C THR A 79 0.04 5.23 10.94
N THR A 80 -0.44 5.55 9.74
CA THR A 80 0.08 6.63 8.91
C THR A 80 -1.04 7.56 8.45
N SER A 81 -0.65 8.70 7.88
CA SER A 81 -1.54 9.74 7.35
C SER A 81 -1.52 9.78 5.83
N PHE A 82 -2.61 10.32 5.29
CA PHE A 82 -2.72 10.72 3.88
C PHE A 82 -1.61 11.70 3.49
N ALA A 83 -1.00 11.50 2.32
CA ALA A 83 -0.10 12.47 1.70
C ALA A 83 -0.71 13.07 0.43
N ALA A 84 -1.09 12.22 -0.54
CA ALA A 84 -1.67 12.66 -1.81
C ALA A 84 -2.55 11.56 -2.44
N LEU A 85 -3.38 11.96 -3.41
CA LEU A 85 -4.22 11.06 -4.20
C LEU A 85 -4.15 11.43 -5.66
N THR A 86 -4.05 10.43 -6.53
CA THR A 86 -4.25 10.59 -7.97
C THR A 86 -5.37 9.70 -8.48
N HIS A 87 -5.61 9.72 -9.79
CA HIS A 87 -6.61 8.87 -10.44
C HIS A 87 -6.33 7.37 -10.24
N ARG A 88 -5.07 6.96 -10.02
CA ARG A 88 -4.66 5.55 -9.92
C ARG A 88 -3.97 5.17 -8.61
N GLN A 89 -3.31 6.11 -7.94
CA GLN A 89 -2.46 5.81 -6.81
C GLN A 89 -2.85 6.59 -5.56
N LEU A 90 -2.63 5.97 -4.40
CA LEU A 90 -2.70 6.58 -3.08
C LEU A 90 -1.27 6.77 -2.58
N GLN A 91 -0.97 7.96 -2.07
CA GLN A 91 0.30 8.23 -1.42
C GLN A 91 0.05 8.44 0.08
N LEU A 92 0.80 7.72 0.89
CA LEU A 92 0.76 7.82 2.35
C LEU A 92 2.13 8.21 2.89
N GLU A 93 2.14 8.79 4.08
CA GLU A 93 3.38 9.07 4.79
C GLU A 93 4.05 7.77 5.23
N GLY A 94 5.38 7.81 5.43
CA GLY A 94 6.27 6.64 5.53
C GLY A 94 5.86 5.51 6.50
N GLY A 95 6.64 4.43 6.47
CA GLY A 95 6.43 3.27 7.36
C GLY A 95 6.26 1.94 6.66
N LEU A 96 6.45 1.88 5.35
CA LEU A 96 6.66 0.65 4.60
C LEU A 96 8.02 0.72 3.91
N CYS A 97 8.63 -0.45 3.72
CA CYS A 97 9.99 -0.56 3.19
C CYS A 97 10.17 -1.87 2.41
N PHE A 98 11.43 -2.24 2.15
CA PHE A 98 11.79 -3.47 1.46
C PHE A 98 11.12 -4.70 2.07
N GLY A 99 10.45 -5.48 1.24
CA GLY A 99 9.73 -6.69 1.66
C GLY A 99 8.25 -6.45 2.00
N ASP A 100 7.79 -5.20 2.13
CA ASP A 100 6.37 -4.91 2.33
C ASP A 100 5.54 -4.91 1.05
N SER A 101 6.16 -5.04 -0.14
CA SER A 101 5.46 -4.92 -1.44
C SER A 101 4.23 -5.83 -1.49
N GLY A 102 3.10 -5.27 -1.93
CA GLY A 102 1.81 -5.95 -1.96
C GLY A 102 1.06 -5.99 -0.62
N SER A 103 1.64 -5.47 0.47
CA SER A 103 0.94 -5.34 1.75
C SER A 103 -0.29 -4.46 1.65
N PRO A 104 -1.37 -4.74 2.41
CA PRO A 104 -2.57 -3.93 2.41
C PRO A 104 -2.41 -2.66 3.24
N GLN A 105 -2.96 -1.55 2.75
CA GLN A 105 -3.22 -0.35 3.56
C GLN A 105 -4.70 -0.32 3.93
N LEU A 106 -5.01 -0.42 5.23
CA LEU A 106 -6.38 -0.43 5.73
C LEU A 106 -6.87 0.99 6.01
N LEU A 107 -8.16 1.24 5.78
CA LEU A 107 -8.79 2.52 6.12
C LEU A 107 -9.02 2.63 7.63
N GLY A 108 -8.29 3.52 8.29
CA GLY A 108 -8.30 3.64 9.75
C GLY A 108 -8.05 2.31 10.43
N ASP A 109 -8.94 1.95 11.36
CA ASP A 109 -8.90 0.68 12.10
C ASP A 109 -9.85 -0.39 11.52
N THR A 110 -10.41 -0.15 10.34
CA THR A 110 -11.34 -1.09 9.67
C THR A 110 -10.60 -2.24 8.99
N ASN A 111 -11.35 -3.25 8.54
CA ASN A 111 -10.82 -4.35 7.72
C ASN A 111 -10.84 -4.05 6.21
N VAL A 112 -11.10 -2.79 5.80
CA VAL A 112 -11.18 -2.40 4.39
C VAL A 112 -9.80 -2.03 3.87
N ALA A 113 -9.23 -2.86 3.00
CA ALA A 113 -7.98 -2.56 2.32
C ALA A 113 -8.25 -1.63 1.13
N VAL A 114 -7.74 -0.40 1.17
CA VAL A 114 -8.03 0.60 0.14
C VAL A 114 -6.97 0.64 -0.97
N ALA A 115 -5.77 0.16 -0.67
CA ALA A 115 -4.64 0.14 -1.58
C ALA A 115 -3.65 -0.97 -1.20
N LEU A 116 -2.73 -1.28 -2.12
CA LEU A 116 -1.59 -2.18 -1.92
C LEU A 116 -0.28 -1.42 -2.10
N PHE A 117 0.73 -1.73 -1.29
CA PHE A 117 2.01 -1.04 -1.38
C PHE A 117 2.77 -1.45 -2.64
N SER A 118 3.22 -0.47 -3.42
CA SER A 118 3.92 -0.69 -4.68
C SER A 118 5.40 -0.33 -4.58
N ASP A 119 5.71 0.94 -4.27
CA ASP A 119 7.08 1.42 -4.29
C ASP A 119 7.28 2.60 -3.33
N HIS A 120 8.52 2.81 -2.90
CA HIS A 120 8.91 3.91 -2.04
C HIS A 120 10.06 4.72 -2.65
N GLY A 121 10.12 6.00 -2.31
CA GLY A 121 11.31 6.80 -2.62
C GLY A 121 12.48 6.48 -1.69
N GLY A 122 13.69 6.37 -2.24
CA GLY A 122 14.93 6.39 -1.45
C GLY A 122 15.12 5.22 -0.48
N GLN A 123 15.50 5.52 0.76
CA GLN A 123 15.85 4.56 1.82
C GLN A 123 14.73 4.49 2.87
N CYS A 124 13.48 4.35 2.43
CA CYS A 124 12.30 4.23 3.29
C CYS A 124 12.15 5.41 4.27
N ASN A 125 12.47 6.63 3.81
CA ASN A 125 12.52 7.84 4.63
C ASN A 125 11.52 8.92 4.21
N GLY A 126 10.53 8.56 3.41
CA GLY A 126 9.52 9.49 2.92
C GLY A 126 8.19 8.79 2.70
N SER A 127 7.29 9.51 2.04
CA SER A 127 6.04 8.94 1.58
C SER A 127 6.27 7.83 0.56
N PHE A 128 5.30 6.94 0.45
CA PHE A 128 5.32 5.81 -0.46
C PHE A 128 4.06 5.78 -1.32
N VAL A 129 4.16 5.10 -2.46
CA VAL A 129 3.06 4.99 -3.42
C VAL A 129 2.43 3.61 -3.35
N SER A 130 1.10 3.62 -3.47
CA SER A 130 0.28 2.44 -3.40
C SER A 130 -0.73 2.40 -4.55
N GLN A 131 -0.94 1.21 -5.10
CA GLN A 131 -1.96 0.95 -6.09
C GLN A 131 -3.35 0.97 -5.44
N ARG A 132 -4.25 1.85 -5.91
CA ARG A 132 -5.64 1.92 -5.42
C ARG A 132 -6.42 0.68 -5.84
N LEU A 133 -7.34 0.23 -4.97
CA LEU A 133 -8.24 -0.90 -5.25
C LEU A 133 -9.69 -0.45 -5.57
N ASP A 134 -10.01 0.84 -5.41
CA ASP A 134 -11.37 1.38 -5.56
C ASP A 134 -11.67 1.99 -6.95
N THR A 135 -10.66 2.00 -7.81
CA THR A 135 -10.70 2.50 -9.19
C THR A 135 -11.45 1.54 -10.12
N ARG A 136 -12.00 2.07 -11.22
CA ARG A 136 -12.81 1.28 -12.17
C ARG A 136 -12.03 0.12 -12.78
N SER A 137 -10.78 0.36 -13.21
CA SER A 137 -9.92 -0.64 -13.86
C SER A 137 -9.58 -1.81 -12.93
N GLU A 138 -9.17 -1.52 -11.71
CA GLU A 138 -8.72 -2.51 -10.73
C GLU A 138 -9.90 -3.31 -10.21
N ARG A 139 -11.04 -2.66 -9.96
CA ARG A 139 -12.28 -3.39 -9.65
C ARG A 139 -12.71 -4.28 -10.80
N TRP A 140 -12.64 -3.83 -12.05
CA TRP A 140 -12.99 -4.67 -13.19
C TRP A 140 -12.04 -5.88 -13.34
N PHE A 141 -10.75 -5.70 -13.02
CA PHE A 141 -9.79 -6.81 -12.94
C PHE A 141 -10.17 -7.79 -11.82
N LEU A 142 -10.36 -7.31 -10.58
CA LEU A 142 -10.65 -8.11 -9.39
C LEU A 142 -12.00 -8.84 -9.48
N ALA A 143 -13.02 -8.25 -10.11
CA ALA A 143 -14.35 -8.84 -10.26
C ALA A 143 -14.36 -10.20 -10.98
N ARG A 144 -13.28 -10.54 -11.69
CA ARG A 144 -13.10 -11.87 -12.31
C ARG A 144 -12.76 -12.97 -11.32
N PHE A 145 -12.37 -12.59 -10.11
CA PHE A 145 -11.72 -13.47 -9.15
C PHE A 145 -12.39 -13.47 -7.78
N VAL A 146 -12.95 -12.33 -7.37
CA VAL A 146 -13.59 -12.15 -6.05
C VAL A 146 -14.86 -11.30 -6.17
N PRO A 147 -15.87 -11.53 -5.31
CA PRO A 147 -17.04 -10.66 -5.25
C PRO A 147 -16.62 -9.27 -4.78
N LEU A 148 -17.26 -8.23 -5.32
CA LEU A 148 -17.01 -6.84 -4.97
C LEU A 148 -18.24 -6.21 -4.33
N PRO A 149 -18.07 -5.33 -3.32
CA PRO A 149 -19.14 -4.51 -2.76
C PRO A 149 -19.46 -3.29 -3.61
#